data_AF-A0A109LVW9-F1
#
_entry.id   AF-A0A109LVW9-F1
#
_cell.length_a   1.000
_cell.length_b   1.000
_cell.length_c   1.000
_cell.angle_alpha   90.00
_cell.angle_beta   90.00
_cell.angle_gamma   90.00
#
_symmetry.space_group_name_H-M   'P 1'
#
loop_
_entity.id
_entity.type
_entity.pdbx_description
1 polymer ?
#
loop_
_entity_poly.entity_id
_entity_poly.type
_entity_poly.pdbx_seq_one_letter_code
_entity_poly.pdbx_strand_id
1 'polypeptide(L)' 'MTRKSPDEKIMKPYLRKLMREHRNLNRLIDTSKSALAREDLKAMKRLRLRLKDKIVALQRHYYGRGLAG' A
#
# COMPACT_ATOMS: atom_id res chain seq x y z
N MET A 1 -2.26 -6.15 28.42
CA MET A 1 -1.10 -6.71 27.71
C MET A 1 -1.57 -7.32 26.39
N THR A 2 -1.34 -6.64 25.27
CA THR A 2 -1.72 -7.14 23.94
C THR A 2 -0.84 -8.34 23.60
N ARG A 3 -1.44 -9.55 23.66
CA ARG A 3 -0.81 -10.78 23.18
C ARG A 3 -0.43 -10.55 21.72
N LYS A 4 0.85 -10.40 21.42
CA LYS A 4 1.37 -10.30 20.05
C LYS A 4 1.04 -11.62 19.35
N SER A 5 -0.04 -11.65 18.56
CA SER A 5 -0.43 -12.83 17.80
C SER A 5 0.74 -13.23 16.89
N PRO A 6 1.02 -14.54 16.69
CA PRO A 6 2.00 -15.01 15.69
C PRO A 6 1.84 -14.32 14.32
N ASP A 7 0.61 -13.99 13.94
CA ASP A 7 0.27 -13.30 12.69
C ASP A 7 0.91 -11.90 12.60
N GLU A 8 1.09 -11.22 13.72
CA GLU A 8 1.67 -9.87 13.78
C GLU A 8 3.15 -9.87 13.34
N LYS A 9 3.89 -10.96 13.62
CA LYS A 9 5.29 -11.10 13.19
C LYS A 9 5.42 -11.28 11.68
N ILE A 10 4.43 -11.91 11.02
CA ILE A 10 4.42 -12.13 9.57
C ILE A 10 3.88 -10.90 8.84
N MET A 11 2.82 -10.27 9.37
CA MET A 11 2.15 -9.17 8.69
C MET A 11 2.83 -7.82 8.84
N LYS A 12 3.62 -7.56 9.91
CA LYS A 12 4.41 -6.32 9.99
C LYS A 12 5.43 -6.21 8.85
N PRO A 13 6.25 -7.25 8.55
CA PRO A 13 7.09 -7.27 7.36
C PRO A 13 6.30 -7.13 6.06
N TYR A 14 5.15 -7.79 5.96
CA TYR A 14 4.30 -7.73 4.76
C TYR A 14 3.73 -6.33 4.51
N LEU A 15 3.20 -5.66 5.55
CA LEU A 15 2.75 -4.28 5.50
C LEU A 15 3.88 -3.33 5.07
N ARG A 16 5.10 -3.51 5.61
CA ARG A 16 6.27 -2.73 5.21
C ARG A 16 6.66 -2.96 3.75
N LYS A 17 6.49 -4.18 3.23
CA LYS A 17 6.68 -4.50 1.81
C LYS A 17 5.67 -3.74 0.94
N LEU A 18 4.38 -3.84 1.26
CA LEU A 18 3.32 -3.13 0.54
C LEU A 18 3.50 -1.61 0.55
N MET A 19 3.90 -1.02 1.69
CA MET A 19 4.19 0.41 1.78
C MET A 19 5.41 0.83 0.92
N ARG A 20 6.42 -0.04 0.79
CA ARG A 20 7.57 0.21 -0.10
C ARG A 20 7.14 0.16 -1.57
N GLU A 21 6.38 -0.86 -1.96
CA GLU A 21 5.83 -0.98 -3.32
C GLU A 21 4.95 0.22 -3.68
N HIS A 22 4.08 0.65 -2.77
CA HIS A 22 3.25 1.84 -2.96
C HIS A 22 4.08 3.11 -3.20
N ARG A 23 5.16 3.32 -2.44
CA ARG A 23 6.06 4.47 -2.63
C ARG A 23 6.82 4.41 -3.95
N ASN A 24 7.32 3.24 -4.32
CA ASN A 24 8.01 3.05 -5.60
C ASN A 24 7.07 3.35 -6.78
N LEU A 25 5.85 2.85 -6.71
CA LEU A 25 4.83 3.11 -7.73
C LEU A 25 4.44 4.57 -7.80
N ASN A 26 4.36 5.26 -6.65
CA ASN A 26 4.08 6.69 -6.65
C ASN A 26 5.20 7.50 -7.32
N ARG A 27 6.47 7.18 -7.02
CA ARG A 27 7.63 7.78 -7.70
C ARG A 27 7.61 7.53 -9.20
N LEU A 28 7.32 6.29 -9.63
CA LEU A 28 7.22 5.93 -11.05
C LEU A 28 6.15 6.77 -11.77
N ILE A 29 4.99 6.94 -11.14
CA ILE A 29 3.91 7.79 -11.65
C ILE A 29 4.39 9.24 -11.76
N ASP A 30 5.04 9.78 -10.72
CA ASP A 30 5.51 11.17 -10.69
C ASP A 30 6.59 11.44 -11.74
N THR A 31 7.42 10.44 -12.06
CA THR A 31 8.48 10.54 -13.08
C THR A 31 8.02 10.26 -14.50
N SER A 32 6.83 9.67 -14.69
CA SER A 32 6.30 9.32 -16.01
C SER A 32 5.65 10.55 -16.66
N LYS A 33 6.36 11.19 -17.61
CA LYS A 33 5.95 12.44 -18.29
C LYS A 33 5.61 12.31 -19.79
N SER A 34 5.52 11.12 -20.37
CA SER A 34 5.27 10.98 -21.83
C SER A 34 3.81 10.67 -22.18
N ALA A 35 3.37 11.11 -23.36
CA ALA A 35 2.02 10.84 -23.88
C ALA A 35 1.79 9.35 -24.20
N LEU A 36 2.84 8.62 -24.59
CA LEU A 36 2.83 7.16 -24.78
C LEU A 36 2.63 6.42 -23.45
N ALA A 37 3.07 6.99 -22.34
CA ALA A 37 2.89 6.43 -21.01
C ALA A 37 1.49 6.67 -20.42
N ARG A 38 0.51 7.21 -21.16
CA ARG A 38 -0.84 7.49 -20.63
C ARG A 38 -1.61 6.22 -20.24
N GLU A 39 -1.54 5.17 -21.07
CA GLU A 39 -2.14 3.86 -20.78
C GLU A 39 -1.45 3.20 -19.58
N ASP A 40 -0.12 3.21 -19.56
CA ASP A 40 0.69 2.70 -18.45
C ASP A 40 0.44 3.48 -17.16
N LEU A 41 0.31 4.81 -17.22
CA LEU A 41 -0.04 5.66 -16.09
C LEU A 41 -1.42 5.29 -15.53
N LYS A 42 -2.40 4.98 -16.36
CA LYS A 42 -3.71 4.49 -15.89
C LYS A 42 -3.54 3.14 -15.19
N ALA A 43 -2.77 2.21 -15.75
CA ALA A 43 -2.49 0.92 -15.12
C ALA A 43 -1.76 1.08 -13.77
N MET A 44 -0.74 1.93 -13.70
CA MET A 44 0.01 2.25 -12.49
C MET A 44 -0.88 2.90 -11.42
N LYS A 45 -1.75 3.85 -11.79
CA LYS A 45 -2.71 4.46 -10.85
C LYS A 45 -3.70 3.43 -10.30
N ARG A 46 -4.19 2.50 -11.13
CA ARG A 46 -5.06 1.40 -10.69
C ARG A 46 -4.33 0.45 -9.73
N LEU A 47 -3.08 0.10 -10.03
CA LEU A 47 -2.27 -0.73 -9.14
C LEU A 47 -1.99 -0.03 -7.80
N ARG A 48 -1.71 1.30 -7.83
CA ARG A 48 -1.51 2.10 -6.62
C ARG A 48 -2.75 2.10 -5.74
N LEU A 49 -3.93 2.26 -6.33
CA LEU A 49 -5.19 2.22 -5.59
C LEU A 49 -5.39 0.88 -4.90
N ARG A 50 -5.20 -0.24 -5.62
CA ARG A 50 -5.28 -1.59 -5.03
C ARG A 50 -4.29 -1.82 -3.89
N LEU A 51 -3.06 -1.29 -4.02
CA LEU A 51 -2.07 -1.35 -2.95
C LEU A 51 -2.50 -0.54 -1.73
N LYS A 52 -3.04 0.66 -1.93
CA LYS A 52 -3.59 1.49 -0.86
C LYS A 52 -4.71 0.75 -0.13
N ASP A 53 -5.66 0.16 -0.85
CA ASP A 53 -6.79 -0.55 -0.26
C ASP A 53 -6.33 -1.76 0.57
N LYS A 54 -5.34 -2.53 0.07
CA LYS A 54 -4.71 -3.62 0.83
C LYS A 54 -4.03 -3.14 2.10
N ILE A 55 -3.27 -2.04 2.03
CA ILE A 55 -2.61 -1.43 3.18
C ILE A 55 -3.65 -1.00 4.22
N VAL A 56 -4.72 -0.33 3.80
CA VAL A 56 -5.79 0.13 4.68
C VAL A 56 -6.53 -1.05 5.31
N ALA A 57 -6.85 -2.10 4.55
CA ALA A 57 -7.48 -3.30 5.07
C ALA A 57 -6.61 -3.98 6.14
N LEU A 58 -5.31 -4.12 5.89
CA LEU A 58 -4.35 -4.67 6.86
C LEU A 58 -4.20 -3.76 8.08
N GLN A 59 -4.09 -2.45 7.89
CA GLN A 59 -4.01 -1.49 9.00
C GLN A 59 -5.27 -1.51 9.86
N ARG A 60 -6.46 -1.60 9.26
CA ARG A 60 -7.72 -1.72 9.99
C ARG A 60 -7.81 -3.03 10.77
N HIS A 61 -7.33 -4.13 10.18
CA HIS A 61 -7.30 -5.44 10.84
C HIS A 61 -6.38 -5.44 12.07
N TYR A 62 -5.22 -4.78 12.00
CA TYR A 62 -4.23 -4.79 13.09
C TYR A 62 -4.41 -3.69 14.13
N TYR A 63 -4.74 -2.48 13.70
CA TYR A 63 -4.80 -1.30 14.57
C TYR A 63 -6.22 -0.91 14.96
N GLY A 64 -7.23 -1.72 14.59
CA GLY A 64 -8.62 -1.62 15.04
C GLY A 64 -9.18 -0.19 15.00
N ARG A 65 -9.74 0.24 13.86
CA ARG A 65 -10.36 1.57 13.68
C ARG A 65 -9.51 2.76 14.18
N GLY A 66 -8.19 2.62 14.31
CA GLY A 66 -7.32 3.66 14.85
C GLY A 66 -6.69 4.58 13.80
N LEU A 67 -7.39 4.96 12.72
CA LEU A 67 -7.02 6.07 11.80
C LEU A 67 -8.25 6.57 11.01
N ALA A 68 -9.42 6.62 11.65
CA ALA A 68 -10.56 7.39 11.17
C ALA A 68 -10.71 8.58 12.13
N GLY A 69 -9.87 9.58 11.91
CA GLY A 69 -9.88 10.91 12.52
C GLY A 69 -9.28 11.86 11.51
#